data_AF-A0A3D0DF51-F1
#
_entry.id   AF-A0A3D0DF51-F1
#
_cell.length_a   1.000
_cell.length_b   1.000
_cell.length_c   1.000
_cell.angle_alpha   90.00
_cell.angle_beta   90.00
_cell.angle_gamma   90.00
#
_symmetry.space_group_name_H-M   'P 1'
#
loop_
_entity.id
_entity.type
_entity.pdbx_description
1 polymer ?
#
loop_
_entity_poly.entity_id
_entity_poly.type
_entity_poly.pdbx_seq_one_letter_code
_entity_poly.pdbx_strand_id
1 'polypeptide(L)'
;MKLFLYKLLLFLKVMFREFKAQKLRMALTILGITWGTIAITLLMAFSVGIERQMMKANAGMGQGIIVIWPGQTTMAFHGLPPGRRITFIPEDMTLLKERVPGIDKISGEYERWGPTLAYGKKQVNK
;
A
#
# COMPACT_ATOMS: atom_id res chain seq x y z
N MET A 1 33.55 36.15 -30.91
CA MET A 1 32.51 35.08 -30.91
C MET A 1 32.90 33.84 -31.72
N LYS A 2 33.28 33.94 -33.01
CA LYS A 2 33.68 32.77 -33.83
C LYS A 2 34.89 31.97 -33.30
N LEU A 3 35.86 32.66 -32.67
CA LEU A 3 37.05 32.04 -32.06
C LEU A 3 36.69 31.14 -30.87
N PHE A 4 35.68 31.52 -30.08
CA PHE A 4 35.16 30.71 -28.97
C PHE A 4 34.47 29.46 -29.48
N LEU A 5 33.67 29.58 -30.56
CA LEU A 5 32.98 28.45 -31.18
C LEU A 5 33.96 27.40 -31.75
N TYR A 6 35.03 27.85 -32.41
CA TYR A 6 36.07 26.96 -32.92
C TYR A 6 36.85 26.26 -31.81
N LYS A 7 37.19 26.97 -30.73
CA LYS A 7 37.79 26.36 -29.54
C LYS A 7 36.86 25.32 -28.91
N LEU A 8 35.56 25.63 -28.77
CA LEU A 8 34.57 24.70 -28.22
C LEU A 8 34.43 23.43 -29.06
N LEU A 9 34.32 23.57 -30.39
CA LEU A 9 34.26 22.44 -31.32
C LEU A 9 35.54 21.59 -31.27
N LEU A 10 36.70 22.23 -31.13
CA LEU A 10 37.98 21.54 -30.99
C LEU A 10 38.05 20.76 -29.67
N PHE A 11 37.62 21.35 -28.55
CA PHE A 11 37.53 20.66 -27.26
C PHE A 11 36.60 19.44 -27.33
N LEU A 12 35.41 19.58 -27.91
CA LEU A 12 34.48 18.46 -28.13
C LEU A 12 35.11 17.35 -28.97
N LYS A 13 35.76 17.72 -30.09
CA LYS A 13 36.42 16.75 -30.98
C LYS A 13 37.55 16.01 -30.28
N VAL A 14 38.32 16.69 -29.43
CA VAL A 14 39.37 16.07 -28.60
C VAL A 14 38.75 15.13 -27.56
N MET A 15 37.73 15.56 -26.81
CA MET A 15 37.02 14.70 -25.85
C MET A 15 36.49 13.41 -26.49
N PHE A 16 35.84 13.51 -27.65
CA PHE A 16 35.36 12.33 -28.38
C PHE A 16 36.48 11.40 -28.87
N ARG A 17 37.66 11.94 -29.20
CA ARG A 17 38.82 11.15 -29.60
C ARG A 17 39.41 10.39 -28.41
N GLU A 18 39.57 11.05 -27.26
CA GLU A 18 40.05 10.43 -26.02
C GLU A 18 39.07 9.34 -25.55
N PHE A 19 37.76 9.60 -25.69
CA PHE A 19 36.72 8.63 -25.44
C PHE A 19 36.83 7.38 -26.32
N LYS A 20 37.13 7.53 -27.61
CA LYS A 20 37.39 6.40 -28.51
C LYS A 20 38.74 5.71 -28.24
N ALA A 21 39.69 6.38 -27.61
CA ALA A 21 40.99 5.81 -27.27
C ALA A 21 40.89 4.84 -26.07
N GLN A 22 40.09 5.18 -25.04
CA GLN A 22 39.88 4.35 -23.84
C GLN A 22 38.52 3.65 -23.80
N LYS A 23 38.22 2.86 -24.84
CA LYS A 23 36.91 2.21 -25.04
C LYS A 23 36.42 1.40 -23.83
N LEU A 24 37.30 0.62 -23.20
CA LEU A 24 36.92 -0.30 -22.13
C LEU A 24 36.52 0.44 -20.84
N ARG A 25 37.37 1.36 -20.38
CA ARG A 25 37.14 2.12 -19.13
C ARG A 25 35.85 2.94 -19.22
N MET A 26 35.66 3.64 -20.33
CA MET A 26 34.43 4.37 -20.58
C MET A 26 33.19 3.48 -20.64
N ALA A 27 33.27 2.36 -21.36
CA ALA A 27 32.13 1.46 -21.51
C ALA A 27 31.67 0.96 -20.15
N LEU A 28 32.60 0.57 -19.28
CA LEU A 28 32.32 0.12 -17.91
C LEU A 28 31.66 1.23 -17.07
N THR A 29 32.15 2.47 -17.12
CA THR A 29 31.56 3.59 -16.38
C THR A 29 30.14 3.91 -16.86
N ILE A 30 29.94 3.98 -18.18
CA ILE A 30 28.62 4.26 -18.77
C ILE A 30 27.65 3.12 -18.46
N LEU A 31 28.10 1.86 -18.55
CA LEU A 31 27.30 0.70 -18.14
C LEU A 31 26.91 0.79 -16.67
N GLY A 32 27.85 1.11 -15.78
CA GLY A 32 27.59 1.22 -14.35
C GLY A 32 26.54 2.29 -14.04
N ILE A 33 26.69 3.48 -14.62
CA ILE A 33 25.72 4.57 -14.46
C ILE A 33 24.36 4.15 -15.01
N THR A 34 24.32 3.58 -16.22
CA THR A 34 23.08 3.19 -16.90
C THR A 34 22.34 2.10 -16.13
N TRP A 35 23.04 1.06 -15.65
CA TRP A 35 22.43 0.03 -14.82
C TRP A 35 21.92 0.58 -13.49
N GLY A 36 22.65 1.53 -12.88
CA GLY A 36 22.21 2.23 -11.68
C GLY A 36 20.89 2.98 -11.88
N THR A 37 20.78 3.78 -12.94
CA THR A 37 19.52 4.48 -13.25
C THR A 37 18.40 3.53 -13.61
N ILE A 38 18.67 2.44 -14.33
CA ILE A 38 17.67 1.42 -14.65
C ILE A 38 17.13 0.77 -13.36
N ALA A 39 18.00 0.37 -12.44
CA ALA A 39 17.58 -0.25 -11.19
C ALA A 39 16.66 0.66 -10.36
N ILE A 40 17.04 1.93 -10.21
CA ILE A 40 16.26 2.90 -9.44
C ILE A 40 14.91 3.19 -10.11
N THR A 41 14.90 3.39 -11.43
CA THR A 41 13.65 3.67 -12.17
C THR A 41 12.70 2.48 -12.18
N LEU A 42 13.22 1.24 -12.29
CA LEU A 42 12.42 0.02 -12.17
C LEU A 42 11.78 -0.11 -10.78
N LEU A 43 12.56 0.11 -9.73
CA LEU A 43 12.03 0.07 -8.36
C LEU A 43 10.95 1.12 -8.12
N MET A 44 11.12 2.34 -8.64
CA MET A 44 10.10 3.39 -8.56
C MET A 44 8.83 3.02 -9.34
N ALA A 45 8.96 2.47 -10.54
CA ALA A 45 7.80 2.01 -11.30
C ALA A 45 7.06 0.88 -10.58
N PHE A 46 7.82 -0.04 -9.98
CA PHE A 46 7.28 -1.17 -9.23
C PHE A 46 6.53 -0.74 -7.95
N SER A 47 7.10 0.17 -7.15
CA SER A 47 6.47 0.62 -5.90
C SER A 47 5.13 1.30 -6.16
N VAL A 48 5.08 2.22 -7.14
CA VAL A 48 3.84 2.91 -7.53
C VAL A 48 2.83 1.94 -8.14
N GLY A 49 3.30 0.92 -8.87
CA GLY A 49 2.45 -0.13 -9.41
C GLY A 49 1.73 -0.93 -8.32
N ILE A 50 2.47 -1.34 -7.27
CA ILE A 50 1.91 -2.06 -6.12
C ILE A 50 0.90 -1.19 -5.39
N GLU A 51 1.25 0.06 -5.07
CA GLU A 51 0.36 0.97 -4.34
C GLU A 51 -1.00 1.10 -5.05
N ARG A 52 -0.98 1.33 -6.37
CA ARG A 52 -2.19 1.41 -7.18
C ARG A 52 -3.00 0.12 -7.18
N GLN A 53 -2.35 -1.03 -7.22
CA GLN A 53 -3.04 -2.32 -7.16
C GLN A 53 -3.64 -2.59 -5.78
N MET A 54 -2.92 -2.30 -4.70
CA MET A 54 -3.43 -2.42 -3.33
C MET A 54 -4.63 -1.50 -3.11
N MET A 55 -4.55 -0.24 -3.58
CA MET A 55 -5.69 0.67 -3.51
C MET A 55 -6.90 0.17 -4.30
N LYS A 56 -6.70 -0.42 -5.49
CA LYS A 56 -7.81 -1.01 -6.27
C LYS A 56 -8.41 -2.24 -5.59
N ALA A 57 -7.57 -3.12 -5.05
CA ALA A 57 -8.01 -4.29 -4.31
C ALA A 57 -8.80 -3.88 -3.06
N ASN A 58 -8.31 -2.88 -2.31
CA ASN A 58 -8.99 -2.32 -1.16
C ASN A 58 -10.27 -1.57 -1.56
N ALA A 59 -10.29 -0.87 -2.69
CA ALA A 59 -11.49 -0.21 -3.20
C ALA A 59 -12.60 -1.21 -3.57
N GLY A 60 -12.27 -2.47 -3.88
CA GLY A 60 -13.24 -3.55 -4.05
C GLY A 60 -14.05 -3.85 -2.78
N MET A 61 -13.49 -3.58 -1.60
CA MET A 61 -14.23 -3.63 -0.33
C MET A 61 -15.22 -2.46 -0.22
N GLY A 62 -14.87 -1.30 -0.81
CA GLY A 62 -15.61 -0.05 -0.83
C GLY A 62 -14.78 1.10 -0.21
N GLN A 63 -14.99 2.33 -0.66
CA GLN A 63 -14.30 3.51 -0.09
C GLN A 63 -15.00 3.95 1.20
N GLY A 64 -14.22 4.23 2.25
CA GLY A 64 -14.76 4.73 3.53
C GLY A 64 -15.34 3.65 4.44
N ILE A 65 -14.90 2.39 4.33
CA ILE A 65 -15.34 1.28 5.18
C ILE A 65 -14.32 1.04 6.28
N ILE A 66 -14.83 0.86 7.50
CA ILE A 66 -14.05 0.45 8.67
C ILE A 66 -14.61 -0.89 9.12
N VAL A 67 -13.76 -1.92 9.11
CA VAL A 67 -14.08 -3.23 9.67
C VAL A 67 -13.44 -3.31 11.06
N ILE A 68 -14.24 -3.68 12.05
CA ILE A 68 -13.80 -3.77 13.44
C ILE A 68 -13.97 -5.22 13.88
N TRP A 69 -12.93 -5.78 14.49
CA TRP A 69 -12.96 -7.12 15.08
C TRP A 69 -12.96 -7.03 16.61
N PRO A 70 -13.63 -7.97 17.29
CA PRO A 70 -13.61 -8.03 18.75
C PRO A 70 -12.19 -8.38 19.23
N GLY A 71 -11.57 -7.44 19.95
CA GLY A 71 -10.25 -7.60 20.56
C GLY A 71 -10.29 -8.01 22.03
N GLN A 72 -9.17 -7.82 22.72
CA GLN A 72 -9.08 -7.90 24.18
C GLN A 72 -8.88 -6.52 24.79
N THR A 73 -9.42 -6.32 25.98
CA THR A 73 -9.25 -5.07 26.73
C THR A 73 -7.80 -4.91 27.20
N THR A 74 -7.17 -3.76 26.89
CA THR A 74 -5.78 -3.49 27.29
C THR A 74 -5.67 -2.90 28.70
N MET A 75 -6.73 -2.27 29.19
CA MET A 75 -6.75 -1.56 30.48
C MET A 75 -7.89 -2.02 31.38
N ALA A 76 -7.70 -1.87 32.70
CA ALA A 76 -8.75 -2.05 33.67
C ALA A 76 -9.81 -0.94 33.54
N PHE A 77 -11.08 -1.28 33.71
CA PHE A 77 -12.18 -0.32 33.59
C PHE A 77 -13.30 -0.68 34.56
N HIS A 78 -13.72 0.27 35.40
CA HIS A 78 -14.80 0.09 36.39
C HIS A 78 -14.68 -1.19 37.23
N GLY A 79 -13.48 -1.48 37.76
CA GLY A 79 -13.23 -2.66 38.59
C GLY A 79 -13.04 -3.97 37.81
N LEU A 80 -13.13 -3.93 36.48
CA LEU A 80 -12.88 -5.10 35.63
C LEU A 80 -11.39 -5.18 35.27
N PRO A 81 -10.78 -6.38 35.32
CA PRO A 81 -9.38 -6.57 34.95
C PRO A 81 -9.16 -6.41 33.43
N PRO A 82 -7.91 -6.10 33.00
CA PRO A 82 -7.51 -6.16 31.59
C PRO A 82 -7.50 -7.61 31.08
N GLY A 83 -7.43 -7.80 29.76
CA GLY A 83 -7.35 -9.11 29.10
C GLY A 83 -8.71 -9.75 28.80
N ARG A 84 -9.83 -9.08 29.10
CA ARG A 84 -11.17 -9.59 28.78
C ARG A 84 -11.43 -9.52 27.28
N ARG A 85 -12.00 -10.59 26.73
CA ARG A 85 -12.45 -10.65 25.33
C ARG A 85 -13.70 -9.79 25.16
N ILE A 86 -13.64 -8.84 24.24
CA ILE A 86 -14.80 -8.05 23.82
C ILE A 86 -15.63 -8.92 22.89
N THR A 87 -16.95 -8.87 22.99
CA THR A 87 -17.85 -9.53 22.05
C THR A 87 -18.85 -8.49 21.59
N PHE A 88 -19.06 -8.39 20.28
CA PHE A 88 -20.06 -7.48 19.75
C PHE A 88 -21.46 -8.05 19.93
N ILE A 89 -22.37 -7.19 20.34
CA ILE A 89 -23.79 -7.48 20.45
C ILE A 89 -24.57 -6.61 19.44
N PRO A 90 -25.75 -7.05 18.97
CA PRO A 90 -26.55 -6.29 18.00
C PRO A 90 -26.83 -4.85 18.45
N GLU A 91 -27.00 -4.63 19.75
CA GLU A 91 -27.29 -3.34 20.37
C GLU A 91 -26.13 -2.34 20.20
N ASP A 92 -24.89 -2.83 20.06
CA ASP A 92 -23.71 -1.99 19.85
C ASP A 92 -23.83 -1.20 18.54
N MET A 93 -24.50 -1.74 17.52
CA MET A 93 -24.69 -1.03 16.25
C MET A 93 -25.50 0.26 16.43
N THR A 94 -26.57 0.19 17.23
CA THR A 94 -27.42 1.34 17.54
C THR A 94 -26.64 2.36 18.35
N LEU A 95 -25.92 1.90 19.38
CA LEU A 95 -25.09 2.75 20.23
C LEU A 95 -24.01 3.48 19.43
N LEU A 96 -23.35 2.79 18.50
CA LEU A 96 -22.33 3.37 17.63
C LEU A 96 -22.92 4.41 16.68
N LYS A 97 -24.08 4.13 16.07
CA LYS A 97 -24.74 5.06 15.16
C LYS A 97 -25.19 6.35 15.86
N GLU A 98 -25.59 6.26 17.13
CA GLU A 98 -26.00 7.42 17.93
C GLU A 98 -24.81 8.24 18.45
N ARG A 99 -23.73 7.57 18.88
CA ARG A 99 -22.61 8.23 19.57
C ARG A 99 -21.46 8.64 18.66
N VAL A 100 -21.33 8.04 17.49
CA VAL A 100 -20.22 8.33 16.57
C VAL A 100 -20.74 9.10 15.36
N PRO A 101 -20.50 10.43 15.29
CA PRO A 101 -20.85 11.22 14.12
C PRO A 101 -20.00 10.81 12.92
N GLY A 102 -20.61 10.74 11.73
CA GLY A 102 -19.93 10.42 10.46
C GLY A 102 -20.14 8.99 9.95
N ILE A 103 -20.87 8.15 10.68
CA ILE A 103 -21.29 6.83 10.19
C ILE A 103 -22.55 6.97 9.32
N ASP A 104 -22.43 6.79 8.00
CA ASP A 104 -23.58 6.75 7.08
C ASP A 104 -24.32 5.40 7.16
N LYS A 105 -23.57 4.29 7.07
CA LYS A 105 -24.09 2.92 7.10
C LYS A 105 -23.28 2.05 8.05
N ILE A 106 -23.97 1.14 8.73
CA ILE A 106 -23.37 0.13 9.62
C ILE A 106 -24.00 -1.23 9.33
N SER A 107 -23.19 -2.28 9.35
CA SER A 107 -23.63 -3.66 9.17
C SER A 107 -22.90 -4.56 10.17
N GLY A 108 -23.65 -5.42 10.86
CA GLY A 108 -23.08 -6.45 11.72
C GLY A 108 -22.67 -7.66 10.89
N GLU A 109 -21.43 -8.11 11.05
CA GLU A 109 -20.92 -9.32 10.40
C GLU A 109 -20.80 -10.46 11.42
N TYR A 110 -21.34 -11.62 11.08
CA TYR A 110 -21.25 -12.84 11.90
C TYR A 110 -20.41 -13.86 11.19
N GLU A 111 -19.16 -14.02 11.63
CA GLU A 111 -18.28 -15.07 11.16
C GLU A 111 -18.36 -16.26 12.14
N ARG A 112 -19.16 -17.28 11.78
CA ARG A 112 -19.17 -18.58 12.46
C ARG A 112 -18.82 -19.67 11.46
N TRP A 113 -17.99 -20.62 11.90
CA TRP A 113 -17.65 -21.81 11.13
C TRP A 113 -18.67 -22.93 11.44
N GLY A 114 -19.27 -23.54 10.40
CA GLY A 114 -20.32 -24.57 10.51
C GLY A 114 -21.64 -24.16 11.19
N PRO A 115 -22.19 -22.94 10.99
CA PRO A 115 -23.44 -22.56 11.64
C PRO A 115 -24.61 -23.30 10.99
N THR A 116 -25.42 -23.98 11.80
CA THR A 116 -26.76 -24.39 11.38
C THR A 116 -27.65 -23.15 11.36
N LEU A 117 -27.91 -22.64 10.16
CA LEU A 117 -28.80 -21.50 9.99
C LEU A 117 -30.24 -22.01 10.05
N ALA A 118 -30.98 -21.55 11.06
CA ALA A 118 -32.39 -21.86 11.24
C ALA A 118 -33.22 -20.59 10.98
N TYR A 119 -34.06 -20.60 9.95
CA TYR A 119 -35.09 -19.57 9.75
C TYR A 119 -36.47 -20.23 9.79
N GLY A 120 -37.19 -20.00 10.89
CA GLY A 120 -38.45 -20.69 11.16
C GLY A 120 -38.26 -22.21 11.29
N LYS A 121 -38.97 -22.99 10.46
CA LYS A 121 -38.92 -24.47 10.47
C LYS A 121 -37.82 -25.09 9.61
N LYS A 122 -37.00 -24.29 8.90
CA LYS A 122 -35.95 -24.80 8.01
C LYS A 122 -34.57 -24.59 8.65
N GLN A 123 -33.90 -25.70 8.92
CA GLN A 123 -32.49 -25.76 9.29
C GLN A 123 -31.68 -26.19 8.07
N VAL A 124 -30.64 -25.43 7.74
CA VAL A 124 -29.65 -25.81 6.74
C VAL A 124 -28.31 -25.91 7.45
N ASN A 125 -27.74 -27.12 7.42
CA ASN A 125 -26.39 -27.38 7.88
C ASN A 125 -25.45 -27.25 6.67
N LYS A 126 -24.40 -26.46 6.79
CA LYS A 126 -23.42 -26.22 5.73
C LYS A 126 -22.02 -26.53 6.24
#